data_AF-A0A6J4LSU3-F1
#
_entry.id   AF-A0A6J4LSU3-F1
#
_cell.length_a   1.000
_cell.length_b   1.000
_cell.length_c   1.000
_cell.angle_alpha   90.00
_cell.angle_beta   90.00
_cell.angle_gamma   90.00
#
_symmetry.space_group_name_H-M   'P 1'
#
loop_
_entity.id
_entity.type
_entity.pdbx_description
1 polymer ?
#
loop_
_entity_poly.entity_id
_entity_poly.type
_entity_poly.pdbx_seq_one_letter_code
_entity_poly.pdbx_strand_id
1 'polypeptide(L)'
;MQLKMFVLSGAAVALWLVPLTALDKRIGWHKSMQGLTLCAAIACAVTAGNIAREQAEQNEIEEIKSRAITADVVDEIATSAYISQAQRQQEAEQILNPLEHLERSLALTYDEGERSEPIAQNQLAERTENCAENGDSERTERIHQLQAHGWGKAKIILEIWGVTKGGSHKYKAAEADYKRLIEEGG
;
A
#
# COMPACT_ATOMS: atom_id res chain seq x y z
N MET A 1 12.42 -88.54 9.99
CA MET A 1 11.35 -88.01 9.11
C MET A 1 10.18 -87.45 9.91
N GLN A 2 9.66 -88.16 10.91
CA GLN A 2 8.51 -87.69 11.71
C GLN A 2 8.77 -86.39 12.51
N LEU A 3 9.97 -86.20 13.07
CA LEU A 3 10.31 -84.95 13.79
C LEU A 3 10.19 -83.70 12.91
N LYS A 4 10.58 -83.79 11.63
CA LYS A 4 10.47 -82.68 10.67
C LYS A 4 9.01 -82.39 10.32
N MET A 5 8.16 -83.42 10.25
CA MET A 5 6.73 -83.28 10.02
C MET A 5 6.02 -82.61 11.20
N PHE A 6 6.37 -82.98 12.44
CA PHE A 6 5.82 -82.33 13.64
C PHE A 6 6.26 -80.87 13.78
N VAL A 7 7.52 -80.55 13.46
CA VAL A 7 8.01 -79.15 13.46
C VAL A 7 7.32 -78.32 12.38
N LEU A 8 7.13 -78.87 11.18
CA LEU A 8 6.37 -78.18 10.13
C LEU A 8 4.90 -77.96 10.52
N SER A 9 4.26 -78.97 11.10
CA SER A 9 2.87 -78.89 11.54
C SER A 9 2.69 -77.92 12.71
N GLY A 10 3.62 -77.91 13.67
CA GLY A 10 3.61 -76.97 14.79
C GLY A 10 3.87 -75.53 14.34
N ALA A 11 4.82 -75.33 13.40
CA ALA A 11 5.09 -74.02 12.83
C ALA A 11 3.90 -73.47 12.03
N ALA A 12 3.19 -74.33 11.28
CA ALA A 12 1.99 -73.93 10.55
C ALA A 12 0.87 -73.48 11.51
N VAL A 13 0.65 -74.21 12.61
CA VAL A 13 -0.36 -73.84 13.62
C VAL A 13 0.03 -72.55 14.36
N ALA A 14 1.31 -72.36 14.68
CA ALA A 14 1.80 -71.13 15.29
C ALA A 14 1.65 -69.93 14.33
N LEU A 15 2.00 -70.07 13.05
CA LEU A 15 1.83 -69.01 12.04
C LEU A 15 0.37 -68.64 11.81
N TRP A 16 -0.56 -69.57 12.04
CA TRP A 16 -2.00 -69.33 11.91
C TRP A 16 -2.62 -68.66 13.15
N LEU A 17 -2.14 -68.97 14.35
CA LEU A 17 -2.66 -68.44 15.62
C LEU A 17 -1.99 -67.13 16.08
N VAL A 18 -0.77 -66.85 15.63
CA VAL A 18 -0.03 -65.61 15.96
C VAL A 18 -0.73 -64.34 15.44
N PRO A 19 -1.26 -64.28 14.20
CA PRO A 19 -2.00 -63.10 13.72
C PRO A 19 -3.26 -62.83 14.54
N LEU A 20 -3.99 -63.87 14.95
CA LEU A 20 -5.24 -63.74 15.71
C LEU A 20 -5.03 -63.19 17.12
N THR A 21 -3.88 -63.46 17.75
CA THR A 21 -3.55 -63.00 19.11
C THR A 21 -2.74 -61.69 19.12
N ALA A 22 -2.01 -61.37 18.05
CA ALA A 22 -1.21 -60.16 17.92
C ALA A 22 -1.94 -58.97 17.26
N LEU A 23 -2.99 -59.21 16.44
CA LEU A 23 -3.74 -58.12 15.80
C LEU A 23 -4.53 -57.27 16.81
N ASP A 24 -5.00 -57.86 17.90
CA ASP A 24 -5.93 -57.19 18.82
C ASP A 24 -5.30 -55.97 19.51
N LYS A 25 -4.01 -56.06 19.88
CA LYS A 25 -3.26 -54.92 20.43
C LYS A 25 -2.93 -53.84 19.40
N ARG A 26 -2.81 -54.18 18.12
CA ARG A 26 -2.47 -53.21 17.05
C ARG A 26 -3.69 -52.51 16.45
N ILE A 27 -4.88 -53.12 16.51
CA ILE A 27 -6.14 -52.52 16.05
C ILE A 27 -6.41 -51.17 16.76
N GLY A 28 -6.12 -51.07 18.06
CA GLY A 28 -6.30 -49.84 18.83
C GLY A 28 -5.41 -48.70 18.34
N TRP A 29 -4.15 -49.00 18.00
CA TRP A 29 -3.19 -48.02 17.47
C TRP A 29 -3.58 -47.53 16.06
N HIS A 30 -4.06 -48.43 15.19
CA HIS A 30 -4.52 -48.03 13.87
C HIS A 30 -5.79 -47.16 13.95
N LYS A 31 -6.72 -47.46 14.87
CA LYS A 31 -7.92 -46.64 15.10
C LYS A 31 -7.59 -45.25 15.66
N SER A 32 -6.65 -45.15 16.61
CA SER A 32 -6.23 -43.84 17.14
C SER A 32 -5.51 -43.00 16.08
N MET A 33 -4.66 -43.64 15.26
CA MET A 33 -3.95 -42.96 14.17
C MET A 33 -4.91 -42.52 13.04
N GLN A 34 -5.95 -43.30 12.75
CA GLN A 34 -7.03 -42.90 11.85
C GLN A 34 -7.86 -41.73 12.43
N GLY A 35 -8.15 -41.74 13.73
CA GLY A 35 -8.83 -40.63 14.40
C GLY A 35 -8.02 -39.33 14.35
N LEU A 36 -6.71 -39.40 14.62
CA LEU A 36 -5.83 -38.23 14.55
C LEU A 36 -5.71 -37.66 13.13
N THR A 37 -5.62 -38.52 12.12
CA THR A 37 -5.56 -38.08 10.72
C THR A 37 -6.87 -37.48 10.24
N LEU A 38 -8.02 -38.01 10.68
CA LEU A 38 -9.34 -37.39 10.43
C LEU A 38 -9.46 -36.01 11.09
N CYS A 39 -9.07 -35.88 12.35
CA CYS A 39 -9.10 -34.58 13.04
C CYS A 39 -8.15 -33.57 12.39
N ALA A 40 -6.95 -33.99 11.99
CA ALA A 40 -6.00 -33.15 11.28
C ALA A 40 -6.55 -32.71 9.90
N ALA A 41 -7.20 -33.63 9.16
CA ALA A 41 -7.83 -33.30 7.88
C ALA A 41 -8.98 -32.31 8.04
N ILE A 42 -9.82 -32.46 9.08
CA ILE A 42 -10.90 -31.52 9.38
C ILE A 42 -10.33 -30.15 9.75
N ALA A 43 -9.33 -30.10 10.63
CA ALA A 43 -8.67 -28.85 11.00
C ALA A 43 -8.05 -28.15 9.77
N CYS A 44 -7.38 -28.92 8.90
CA CYS A 44 -6.79 -28.41 7.68
C CYS A 44 -7.84 -27.92 6.67
N ALA A 45 -8.97 -28.61 6.55
CA ALA A 45 -10.07 -28.18 5.69
C ALA A 45 -10.72 -26.88 6.20
N VAL A 46 -10.87 -26.71 7.51
CA VAL A 46 -11.41 -25.48 8.11
C VAL A 46 -10.44 -24.32 7.92
N THR A 47 -9.15 -24.50 8.18
CA THR A 47 -8.17 -23.41 8.00
C THR A 47 -8.01 -23.04 6.54
N ALA A 48 -7.94 -24.02 5.63
CA ALA A 48 -7.90 -23.77 4.19
C ALA A 48 -9.17 -23.06 3.69
N GLY A 49 -10.34 -23.44 4.22
CA GLY A 49 -11.62 -22.79 3.90
C GLY A 49 -11.66 -21.32 4.34
N ASN A 50 -11.16 -21.02 5.54
CA ASN A 50 -11.07 -19.63 6.01
C ASN A 50 -10.09 -18.80 5.17
N ILE A 51 -8.92 -19.36 4.84
CA ILE A 51 -7.95 -18.67 3.98
C ILE A 51 -8.52 -18.44 2.58
N ALA A 52 -9.22 -19.42 2.01
CA ALA A 52 -9.88 -19.27 0.71
C ALA A 52 -10.97 -18.19 0.73
N ARG A 53 -11.69 -18.05 1.86
CA ARG A 53 -12.70 -16.99 2.04
C ARG A 53 -12.06 -15.61 2.13
N GLU A 54 -10.99 -15.47 2.92
CA GLU A 54 -10.23 -14.21 3.01
C GLU A 54 -9.64 -13.82 1.65
N GLN A 55 -9.10 -14.78 0.90
CA GLN A 55 -8.60 -14.53 -0.46
C GLN A 55 -9.71 -14.13 -1.43
N ALA A 56 -10.91 -14.70 -1.32
CA ALA A 56 -12.05 -14.30 -2.14
C ALA A 56 -12.48 -12.86 -1.87
N GLU A 57 -12.55 -12.46 -0.59
CA GLU A 57 -12.88 -11.09 -0.20
C GLU A 57 -11.81 -10.09 -0.66
N GLN A 58 -10.52 -10.44 -0.55
CA GLN A 58 -9.44 -9.59 -1.07
C GLN A 58 -9.49 -9.44 -2.59
N ASN A 59 -9.75 -10.53 -3.32
CA ASN A 59 -9.82 -10.52 -4.77
C ASN A 59 -11.00 -9.67 -5.29
N GLU A 60 -12.15 -9.73 -4.60
CA GLU A 60 -13.31 -8.89 -4.91
C GLU A 60 -12.99 -7.39 -4.70
N ILE A 61 -12.30 -7.06 -3.60
CA ILE A 61 -11.89 -5.68 -3.31
C ILE A 61 -10.87 -5.18 -4.36
N GLU A 62 -9.91 -6.01 -4.74
CA GLU A 62 -8.92 -5.68 -5.78
C GLU A 62 -9.59 -5.48 -7.15
N GLU A 63 -10.57 -6.31 -7.49
CA GLU A 63 -11.31 -6.15 -8.74
C GLU A 63 -12.11 -4.84 -8.75
N ILE A 64 -12.83 -4.50 -7.67
CA ILE A 64 -13.55 -3.23 -7.55
C ILE A 64 -12.57 -2.05 -7.65
N LYS A 65 -11.43 -2.12 -6.96
CA LYS A 65 -10.39 -1.09 -7.01
C LYS A 65 -9.84 -0.91 -8.42
N SER A 66 -9.56 -2.01 -9.13
CA SER A 66 -9.05 -1.96 -10.51
C SER A 66 -10.06 -1.32 -11.46
N ARG A 67 -11.35 -1.61 -11.30
CA ARG A 67 -12.43 -0.98 -12.07
C ARG A 67 -12.55 0.51 -11.78
N ALA A 68 -12.43 0.91 -10.51
CA ALA A 68 -12.46 2.32 -10.13
C ALA A 68 -11.29 3.11 -10.72
N ILE A 69 -10.06 2.59 -10.61
CA ILE A 69 -8.87 3.22 -11.21
C ILE A 69 -9.01 3.30 -12.73
N THR A 70 -9.51 2.25 -13.37
CA THR A 70 -9.69 2.25 -14.84
C THR A 70 -10.72 3.29 -15.27
N ALA A 71 -11.81 3.46 -14.53
CA ALA A 71 -12.82 4.48 -14.83
C ALA A 71 -12.26 5.90 -14.68
N ASP A 72 -11.49 6.16 -13.62
CA ASP A 72 -10.87 7.46 -13.35
C ASP A 72 -9.85 7.84 -14.43
N VAL A 73 -8.97 6.91 -14.80
CA VAL A 73 -7.99 7.10 -15.87
C VAL A 73 -8.68 7.36 -17.22
N VAL A 74 -9.78 6.68 -17.51
CA VAL A 74 -10.54 6.92 -18.74
C VAL A 74 -11.18 8.32 -18.73
N ASP A 75 -11.66 8.80 -17.57
CA ASP A 75 -12.24 10.14 -17.45
C ASP A 75 -11.18 11.24 -17.57
N GLU A 76 -10.00 11.05 -16.97
CA GLU A 76 -8.86 11.96 -17.15
C GLU A 76 -8.38 12.01 -18.62
N ILE A 77 -8.32 10.84 -19.28
CA ILE A 77 -7.97 10.76 -20.70
C ILE A 77 -9.07 11.40 -21.57
N ALA A 78 -10.35 11.18 -21.26
CA ALA A 78 -11.46 11.79 -21.99
C ALA A 78 -11.47 13.31 -21.83
N THR A 79 -11.23 13.80 -20.61
CA THR A 79 -11.16 15.23 -20.30
C THR A 79 -9.98 15.88 -21.00
N SER A 80 -8.78 15.28 -20.95
CA SER A 80 -7.61 15.79 -21.64
C SER A 80 -7.76 15.74 -23.17
N ALA A 81 -8.39 14.71 -23.72
CA ALA A 81 -8.72 14.63 -25.14
C ALA A 81 -9.74 15.71 -25.55
N TYR A 82 -10.77 15.95 -24.74
CA TYR A 82 -11.76 17.00 -24.97
C TYR A 82 -11.12 18.40 -24.93
N ILE A 83 -10.28 18.69 -23.93
CA ILE A 83 -9.54 19.96 -23.83
C ILE A 83 -8.63 20.13 -25.05
N SER A 84 -7.90 19.09 -25.46
CA SER A 84 -7.06 19.12 -26.66
C SER A 84 -7.87 19.39 -27.93
N GLN A 85 -9.08 18.86 -28.03
CA GLN A 85 -9.96 19.09 -29.17
C GLN A 85 -10.55 20.52 -29.15
N ALA A 86 -10.96 21.01 -27.98
CA ALA A 86 -11.44 22.38 -27.79
C ALA A 86 -10.34 23.41 -28.11
N GLN A 87 -9.09 23.13 -27.70
CA GLN A 87 -7.94 23.98 -28.03
C GLN A 87 -7.69 24.02 -29.54
N ARG A 88 -7.74 22.87 -30.22
CA ARG A 88 -7.61 22.81 -31.69
C ARG A 88 -8.74 23.55 -32.41
N GLN A 89 -9.94 23.58 -31.85
CA GLN A 89 -11.06 24.36 -32.38
C GLN A 89 -10.84 25.87 -32.19
N GLN A 90 -10.39 26.30 -31.00
CA GLN A 90 -10.02 27.71 -30.77
C GLN A 90 -8.91 28.17 -31.72
N GLU A 91 -7.87 27.37 -31.91
CA GLU A 91 -6.78 27.69 -32.84
C GLU A 91 -7.30 27.79 -34.30
N ALA A 92 -8.22 26.92 -34.70
CA ALA A 92 -8.84 26.97 -36.01
C ALA A 92 -9.76 28.21 -36.20
N GLU A 93 -10.53 28.58 -35.18
CA GLU A 93 -11.35 29.81 -35.17
C GLU A 93 -10.48 31.07 -35.25
N GLN A 94 -9.34 31.07 -34.57
CA GLN A 94 -8.39 32.17 -34.60
C GLN A 94 -7.74 32.37 -35.98
N ILE A 95 -7.52 31.29 -36.73
CA ILE A 95 -7.04 31.35 -38.12
C ILE A 95 -8.14 31.84 -39.06
N LEU A 96 -9.40 31.46 -38.82
CA LEU A 96 -10.53 31.82 -39.68
C LEU A 96 -10.92 33.30 -39.53
N ASN A 97 -10.82 33.86 -38.32
CA ASN A 97 -11.26 35.24 -38.03
C ASN A 97 -10.22 36.05 -37.21
N PRO A 98 -9.05 36.37 -37.78
CA PRO A 98 -7.95 37.02 -37.06
C PRO A 98 -8.27 38.45 -36.60
N LEU A 99 -9.20 39.15 -37.28
CA LEU A 99 -9.57 40.53 -36.97
C LEU A 99 -10.37 40.65 -35.67
N GLU A 100 -11.38 39.78 -35.47
CA GLU A 100 -12.19 39.75 -34.24
C GLU A 100 -11.34 39.37 -33.01
N HIS A 101 -10.36 38.48 -33.18
CA HIS A 101 -9.41 38.15 -32.12
C HIS A 101 -8.46 39.29 -31.77
N LEU A 102 -8.03 40.08 -32.77
CA LEU A 102 -7.18 41.24 -32.56
C LEU A 102 -7.95 42.31 -31.78
N GLU A 103 -9.20 42.60 -32.13
CA GLU A 103 -10.09 43.49 -31.37
C GLU A 103 -10.32 43.00 -29.93
N ARG A 104 -10.54 41.70 -29.72
CA ARG A 104 -10.74 41.11 -28.38
C ARG A 104 -9.48 41.12 -27.52
N SER A 105 -8.31 40.84 -28.10
CA SER A 105 -7.01 40.90 -27.42
C SER A 105 -6.64 42.35 -27.06
N LEU A 106 -6.95 43.30 -27.95
CA LEU A 106 -6.70 44.72 -27.72
C LEU A 106 -7.62 45.26 -26.62
N ALA A 107 -8.87 44.80 -26.57
CA ALA A 107 -9.80 45.11 -25.47
C ALA A 107 -9.32 44.57 -24.12
N LEU A 108 -8.72 43.37 -24.07
CA LEU A 108 -8.13 42.81 -22.84
C LEU A 108 -6.87 43.57 -22.39
N THR A 109 -6.08 44.11 -23.32
CA THR A 109 -4.90 44.92 -22.96
C THR A 109 -5.23 46.35 -22.52
N TYR A 110 -6.46 46.82 -22.76
CA TYR A 110 -6.87 48.20 -22.46
C TYR A 110 -7.61 48.35 -21.13
N ASP A 111 -7.86 47.27 -20.39
CA ASP A 111 -8.63 47.28 -19.12
C ASP A 111 -7.79 47.08 -17.85
N GLU A 112 -6.50 47.41 -17.86
CA GLU A 112 -5.74 47.56 -16.60
C GLU A 112 -4.65 48.63 -16.74
N GLY A 113 -5.08 49.88 -16.67
CA GLY A 113 -4.19 51.01 -16.50
C GLY A 113 -3.66 51.13 -15.07
N GLU A 114 -2.76 50.25 -14.64
CA GLU A 114 -1.80 50.55 -13.56
C GLU A 114 -0.40 50.00 -13.87
N ARG A 115 0.37 50.86 -14.55
CA ARG A 115 1.78 51.19 -14.30
C ARG A 115 2.60 50.11 -13.55
N SER A 116 3.31 49.26 -14.29
CA SER A 116 4.41 48.46 -13.73
C SER A 116 5.71 48.69 -14.52
N GLU A 117 6.70 49.24 -13.81
CA GLU A 117 8.09 49.42 -14.24
C GLU A 117 8.86 48.07 -14.27
N PRO A 118 10.03 47.99 -14.95
CA PRO A 118 10.66 46.70 -15.24
C PRO A 118 11.48 46.20 -14.05
N ILE A 119 10.94 45.24 -13.29
CA ILE A 119 11.67 44.51 -12.24
C ILE A 119 11.83 43.04 -12.66
N ALA A 120 12.77 42.80 -13.59
CA ALA A 120 13.14 41.46 -14.03
C ALA A 120 14.64 41.23 -13.82
N GLN A 121 15.11 41.26 -12.56
CA GLN A 121 16.43 40.71 -12.22
C GLN A 121 16.66 40.41 -10.72
N ASN A 122 15.88 41.00 -9.79
CA ASN A 122 16.05 40.74 -8.35
C ASN A 122 15.19 39.60 -7.76
N GLN A 123 14.20 39.07 -8.49
CA GLN A 123 13.28 38.06 -7.94
C GLN A 123 13.85 36.64 -7.82
N LEU A 124 15.03 36.36 -8.38
CA LEU A 124 15.64 35.02 -8.30
C LEU A 124 16.42 34.79 -6.99
N ALA A 125 16.93 35.84 -6.36
CA ALA A 125 17.64 35.71 -5.08
C ALA A 125 16.64 35.62 -3.90
N GLU A 126 15.62 36.47 -3.86
CA GLU A 126 14.61 36.50 -2.79
C GLU A 126 13.71 35.26 -2.73
N ARG A 127 13.52 34.56 -3.86
CA ARG A 127 12.66 33.36 -3.91
C ARG A 127 13.30 32.14 -3.25
N THR A 128 14.62 32.13 -3.07
CA THR A 128 15.31 30.97 -2.50
C THR A 128 15.31 30.99 -0.97
N GLU A 129 15.31 32.18 -0.36
CA GLU A 129 15.25 32.34 1.10
C GLU A 129 13.81 32.22 1.62
N ASN A 130 12.83 32.84 0.94
CA ASN A 130 11.41 32.78 1.33
C ASN A 130 10.75 31.40 1.16
N CYS A 131 11.35 30.48 0.39
CA CYS A 131 10.83 29.10 0.25
C CYS A 131 11.28 28.17 1.39
N ALA A 132 12.40 28.48 2.07
CA ALA A 132 12.86 27.72 3.22
C ALA A 132 12.08 28.11 4.48
N GLU A 133 11.86 29.42 4.71
CA GLU A 133 11.12 29.92 5.88
C GLU A 133 9.65 29.48 5.90
N ASN A 134 8.95 29.51 4.75
CA ASN A 134 7.55 29.07 4.70
C ASN A 134 7.39 27.56 4.98
N GLY A 135 8.34 26.74 4.52
CA GLY A 135 8.30 25.30 4.76
C GLY A 135 8.54 24.91 6.22
N ASP A 136 9.38 25.68 6.92
CA ASP A 136 9.67 25.45 8.34
C ASP A 136 8.53 25.95 9.24
N SER A 137 7.84 27.04 8.86
CA SER A 137 6.64 27.52 9.56
C SER A 137 5.44 26.56 9.46
N GLU A 138 5.20 25.94 8.29
CA GLU A 138 4.14 24.93 8.18
C GLU A 138 4.48 23.66 8.97
N ARG A 139 5.78 23.33 9.09
CA ARG A 139 6.25 22.18 9.86
C ARG A 139 6.11 22.39 11.35
N THR A 140 6.40 23.58 11.88
CA THR A 140 6.23 23.89 13.31
C THR A 140 4.77 23.83 13.72
N GLU A 141 3.85 24.38 12.91
CA GLU A 141 2.41 24.30 13.16
C GLU A 141 1.91 22.85 13.23
N ARG A 142 2.36 21.99 12.30
CA ARG A 142 2.03 20.56 12.31
C ARG A 142 2.63 19.84 13.52
N ILE A 143 3.83 20.20 13.98
CA ILE A 143 4.41 19.67 15.22
C ILE A 143 3.53 20.01 16.42
N HIS A 144 3.09 21.27 16.55
CA HIS A 144 2.23 21.71 17.65
C HIS A 144 0.87 21.02 17.63
N GLN A 145 0.26 20.84 16.45
CA GLN A 145 -0.99 20.09 16.31
C GLN A 145 -0.81 18.63 16.74
N LEU A 146 0.25 17.96 16.28
CA LEU A 146 0.50 16.56 16.63
C LEU A 146 0.86 16.38 18.12
N GLN A 147 1.54 17.35 18.73
CA GLN A 147 1.75 17.38 20.18
C GLN A 147 0.44 17.55 20.95
N ALA A 148 -0.46 18.43 20.50
CA ALA A 148 -1.78 18.60 21.10
C ALA A 148 -2.64 17.32 20.99
N HIS A 149 -2.45 16.54 19.93
CA HIS A 149 -3.05 15.21 19.77
C HIS A 149 -2.41 14.11 20.64
N GLY A 150 -1.39 14.44 21.45
CA GLY A 150 -0.75 13.51 22.39
C GLY A 150 0.25 12.55 21.74
N TRP A 151 0.77 12.85 20.55
CA TRP A 151 1.73 11.99 19.88
C TRP A 151 3.13 12.18 20.48
N GLY A 152 3.82 11.07 20.76
CA GLY A 152 5.20 11.12 21.26
C GLY A 152 6.18 11.59 20.19
N LYS A 153 7.27 12.26 20.61
CA LYS A 153 8.35 12.81 19.76
C LYS A 153 8.75 11.90 18.59
N ALA A 154 8.99 10.62 18.86
CA ALA A 154 9.39 9.68 17.83
C ALA A 154 8.34 9.56 16.72
N LYS A 155 7.05 9.47 17.06
CA LYS A 155 5.95 9.33 16.09
C LYS A 155 5.78 10.58 15.23
N ILE A 156 5.98 11.77 15.82
CA ILE A 156 5.94 13.04 15.09
C ILE A 156 7.08 13.12 14.07
N ILE A 157 8.29 12.69 14.44
CA ILE A 157 9.44 12.68 13.54
C ILE A 157 9.22 11.72 12.36
N LEU A 158 8.65 10.54 12.61
CA LEU A 158 8.31 9.59 11.54
C LEU A 158 7.30 10.19 10.55
N GLU A 159 6.30 10.91 11.06
CA GLU A 159 5.21 11.48 10.25
C GLU A 159 5.68 12.67 9.40
N ILE A 160 6.43 13.59 9.98
CA ILE A 160 6.83 14.84 9.32
C ILE A 160 8.03 14.65 8.39
N TRP A 161 9.01 13.83 8.79
CA TRP A 161 10.22 13.58 8.00
C TRP A 161 10.19 12.26 7.22
N GLY A 162 9.17 11.41 7.39
CA GLY A 162 9.02 10.15 6.66
C GLY A 162 10.15 9.14 6.91
N VAL A 163 10.89 9.28 8.01
CA VAL A 163 12.04 8.42 8.32
C VAL A 163 11.58 7.20 9.11
N THR A 164 12.24 6.05 8.99
CA THR A 164 11.97 4.87 9.83
C THR A 164 12.73 4.92 11.15
N LYS A 165 12.09 4.53 12.26
CA LYS A 165 12.70 4.50 13.60
C LYS A 165 13.95 3.61 13.60
N GLY A 166 15.11 4.20 13.93
CA GLY A 166 16.37 3.47 14.06
C GLY A 166 17.56 4.43 14.08
N GLY A 167 18.72 3.95 14.54
CA GLY A 167 19.96 4.74 14.68
C GLY A 167 20.59 5.22 13.35
N SER A 168 19.81 5.32 12.28
CA SER A 168 20.23 5.85 11.00
C SER A 168 20.64 7.33 11.13
N HIS A 169 21.63 7.75 10.35
CA HIS A 169 22.06 9.14 10.29
C HIS A 169 20.90 10.10 9.94
N LYS A 170 19.95 9.62 9.13
CA LYS A 170 18.74 10.36 8.75
C LYS A 170 17.81 10.64 9.93
N TYR A 171 17.64 9.68 10.83
CA TYR A 171 16.82 9.87 12.03
C TYR A 171 17.48 10.87 13.01
N LYS A 172 18.81 10.81 13.15
CA LYS A 172 19.56 11.77 13.98
C LYS A 172 19.48 13.21 13.45
N ALA A 173 19.54 13.37 12.12
CA ALA A 173 19.33 14.68 11.49
C ALA A 173 17.90 15.19 11.71
N ALA A 174 16.89 14.35 11.48
CA ALA A 174 15.48 14.71 11.72
C ALA A 174 15.19 15.01 13.21
N GLU A 175 15.87 14.34 14.14
CA GLU A 175 15.77 14.65 15.57
C GLU A 175 16.41 16.00 15.94
N ALA A 176 17.51 16.36 15.28
CA ALA A 176 18.15 17.67 15.45
C ALA A 176 17.27 18.78 14.86
N ASP A 177 16.71 18.58 13.67
CA ASP A 177 15.79 19.54 13.03
C ASP A 177 14.51 19.72 13.85
N TYR A 178 13.90 18.64 14.34
CA TYR A 178 12.76 18.70 15.24
C TYR A 178 13.05 19.51 16.51
N LYS A 179 14.24 19.32 17.09
CA LYS A 179 14.65 20.07 18.27
C LYS A 179 14.81 21.56 17.94
N ARG A 180 15.42 21.86 16.80
CA ARG A 180 15.64 23.23 16.33
C ARG A 180 14.32 23.97 16.08
N LEU A 181 13.35 23.31 15.43
CA LEU A 181 12.02 23.89 15.16
C LEU A 181 11.20 24.15 16.43
N ILE A 182 11.38 23.35 17.49
CA ILE A 182 10.73 23.62 18.79
C ILE A 182 11.42 24.74 19.55
N GLU A 183 12.76 24.84 19.46
CA GLU A 183 13.53 25.89 20.13
C GLU A 183 13.44 27.25 19.43
N GLU A 184 13.25 27.28 18.10
CA GLU A 184 13.04 28.50 17.31
C GLU A 184 11.56 28.94 17.24
N GLY A 185 10.61 28.03 17.50
CA GLY A 185 9.16 28.27 17.46
C GLY A 185 8.47 28.49 18.81
N GLY A 186 9.20 28.51 19.92
CA GLY A 186 8.70 28.76 21.28
C GLY A 186 9.12 30.11 21.83
#